data_AF-A0A502F694-F1
#
_entry.id   AF-A0A502F694-F1
#
_cell.length_a   1.000
_cell.length_b   1.000
_cell.length_c   1.000
_cell.angle_alpha   90.00
_cell.angle_beta   90.00
_cell.angle_gamma   90.00
#
_symmetry.space_group_name_H-M   'P 1'
#
loop_
_entity.id
_entity.type
_entity.pdbx_description
1 polymer ?
#
loop_
_entity_poly.entity_id
_entity_poly.type
_entity_poly.pdbx_seq_one_letter_code
_entity_poly.pdbx_strand_id
1 'polypeptide(L)'
;MTAIFWLIDQVIGLYVWVLIISAVFSLLTAFNVLDTRNRLVWTIGDFLWRVTEPVLKPIRRFLPDLGGIDLSPLVLILLLQALRIFLNVTVFPALWRLA
;
A
#
# COMPACT_ATOMS: atom_id res chain seq x y z
N MET A 1 15.57 1.49 -21.36
CA MET A 1 14.50 2.33 -20.76
C MET A 1 13.33 1.47 -20.29
N THR A 2 12.74 0.62 -21.15
CA THR A 2 11.60 -0.25 -20.83
C THR A 2 11.74 -1.09 -19.54
N ALA A 3 12.89 -1.75 -19.35
CA ALA A 3 13.15 -2.58 -18.17
C ALA A 3 13.10 -1.82 -16.84
N ILE A 4 13.53 -0.54 -16.83
CA ILE A 4 13.50 0.30 -15.62
C ILE A 4 12.05 0.66 -15.26
N PHE A 5 11.23 1.05 -16.24
CA PHE A 5 9.81 1.32 -16.02
C PHE A 5 9.07 0.08 -15.52
N TRP A 6 9.37 -1.08 -16.11
CA TRP A 6 8.83 -2.34 -15.63
C TRP A 6 9.23 -2.63 -14.18
N LEU A 7 10.51 -2.46 -13.83
CA LEU A 7 10.98 -2.68 -12.46
C LEU A 7 10.29 -1.75 -11.45
N ILE A 8 10.12 -0.47 -11.79
CA ILE A 8 9.41 0.50 -10.95
C ILE A 8 7.95 0.06 -10.77
N ASP A 9 7.26 -0.32 -11.86
CA ASP A 9 5.88 -0.79 -11.79
C ASP A 9 5.75 -2.03 -10.91
N GLN A 10 6.70 -2.97 -10.99
CA GLN A 10 6.73 -4.15 -10.11
C GLN A 10 6.94 -3.80 -8.64
N VAL A 11 7.85 -2.87 -8.33
CA VAL A 11 8.08 -2.43 -6.94
C VAL A 11 6.82 -1.78 -6.37
N ILE A 12 6.15 -0.91 -7.14
CA ILE A 12 4.89 -0.31 -6.70
C ILE A 12 3.82 -1.40 -6.52
N GLY A 13 3.71 -2.35 -7.46
CA GLY A 13 2.78 -3.47 -7.37
C GLY A 13 2.99 -4.33 -6.12
N LEU A 14 4.24 -4.67 -5.79
CA LEU A 14 4.59 -5.41 -4.58
C LEU A 14 4.20 -4.63 -3.31
N TYR A 15 4.45 -3.32 -3.29
CA TYR A 15 4.06 -2.49 -2.16
C TYR A 15 2.53 -2.39 -2.01
N VAL A 16 1.79 -2.33 -3.13
CA VAL A 16 0.31 -2.43 -3.12
C VAL A 16 -0.15 -3.74 -2.51
N TRP A 17 0.48 -4.87 -2.85
CA TRP A 17 0.17 -6.16 -2.22
C TRP A 17 0.43 -6.16 -0.71
N VAL A 18 1.54 -5.57 -0.25
CA VAL A 18 1.81 -5.39 1.18
C VAL A 18 0.73 -4.57 1.86
N LEU A 19 0.26 -3.48 1.23
CA LEU A 19 -0.84 -2.67 1.75
C LEU A 19 -2.16 -3.44 1.84
N ILE A 20 -2.48 -4.26 0.84
CA ILE A 20 -3.67 -5.12 0.85
C ILE A 20 -3.56 -6.13 1.99
N ILE A 21 -2.43 -6.81 2.14
CA ILE A 21 -2.20 -7.77 3.23
C ILE A 21 -2.32 -7.06 4.58
N SER A 22 -1.73 -5.87 4.72
CA SER A 22 -1.84 -5.06 5.95
C SER A 22 -3.28 -4.67 6.26
N ALA A 23 -4.06 -4.25 5.27
CA ALA A 23 -5.46 -3.88 5.44
C ALA A 23 -6.31 -5.10 5.86
N VAL A 24 -6.12 -6.24 5.19
CA VAL A 24 -6.79 -7.49 5.54
C VAL A 24 -6.39 -7.94 6.95
N PHE A 25 -5.10 -7.91 7.29
CA PHE A 25 -4.60 -8.27 8.62
C PHE A 25 -5.21 -7.40 9.71
N SER A 26 -5.29 -6.09 9.47
CA SER A 26 -5.95 -5.13 10.36
C SER A 26 -7.44 -5.48 10.55
N LEU A 27 -8.14 -5.80 9.47
CA LEU A 27 -9.56 -6.15 9.50
C LEU A 27 -9.81 -7.45 10.27
N LEU A 28 -9.00 -8.49 10.00
CA LEU A 28 -9.06 -9.76 10.69
C LEU A 28 -8.79 -9.62 12.19
N THR A 29 -7.85 -8.73 12.57
CA THR A 29 -7.59 -8.42 13.97
C THR A 29 -8.74 -7.64 14.61
N ALA A 30 -9.29 -6.65 13.91
CA ALA A 30 -10.41 -5.82 14.39
C ALA A 30 -11.68 -6.64 14.64
N PHE A 31 -11.95 -7.64 13.82
CA PHE A 31 -13.08 -8.55 14.00
C PHE A 31 -12.78 -9.76 14.91
N ASN A 32 -11.68 -9.73 15.66
CA ASN A 32 -11.26 -10.82 16.57
C ASN A 32 -11.10 -12.19 15.86
N VAL A 33 -10.80 -12.21 14.56
CA VAL A 33 -10.49 -13.44 13.81
C VAL A 33 -9.06 -13.89 14.10
N LEU A 34 -8.13 -12.93 14.24
CA LEU A 34 -6.75 -13.20 14.62
C LEU A 34 -6.49 -12.79 16.07
N ASP A 35 -5.90 -13.69 16.85
CA ASP A 35 -5.47 -13.41 18.23
C ASP A 35 -4.03 -12.87 18.24
N THR A 36 -3.91 -11.57 18.52
CA THR A 36 -2.62 -10.86 18.65
C THR A 36 -1.82 -11.25 19.89
N ARG A 37 -2.38 -12.03 20.82
CA ARG A 37 -1.61 -12.63 21.93
C ARG A 37 -0.65 -13.70 21.42
N ASN A 38 -0.93 -14.30 20.26
CA ASN A 38 0.01 -15.21 19.63
C ASN A 38 1.20 -14.41 19.06
N ARG A 39 2.41 -14.77 19.51
CA ARG A 39 3.66 -14.13 19.10
C ARG A 39 3.85 -14.08 17.59
N LEU A 40 3.42 -15.12 16.86
CA LEU A 40 3.53 -15.15 15.40
C LEU A 40 2.65 -14.08 14.75
N VAL A 41 1.38 -14.01 15.16
CA VAL A 41 0.41 -13.01 14.66
C VAL A 41 0.93 -11.61 14.96
N TRP A 42 1.35 -11.37 16.20
CA TRP A 42 1.93 -10.08 16.59
C TRP A 42 3.14 -9.68 15.74
N THR A 43 4.06 -10.61 15.48
CA THR A 43 5.28 -10.33 14.70
C THR A 43 4.96 -9.96 13.25
N ILE A 44 4.00 -10.67 12.62
CA ILE A 44 3.54 -10.35 11.27
C ILE A 44 2.86 -8.97 11.25
N GLY A 45 1.99 -8.70 12.21
CA GLY A 45 1.32 -7.41 12.34
C GLY A 45 2.29 -6.25 12.53
N ASP A 46 3.26 -6.39 13.43
CA ASP A 46 4.30 -5.37 13.68
C ASP A 46 5.17 -5.13 12.44
N PHE A 47 5.52 -6.18 11.69
CA PHE A 47 6.23 -6.03 10.42
C PHE A 47 5.41 -5.25 9.39
N LEU A 48 4.14 -5.63 9.15
CA LEU A 48 3.26 -4.95 8.22
C LEU A 48 3.05 -3.49 8.60
N TRP A 49 2.86 -3.23 9.89
CA TRP A 49 2.76 -1.89 10.44
C TRP A 49 4.02 -1.07 10.16
N ARG A 50 5.20 -1.56 10.53
CA ARG A 50 6.48 -0.83 10.32
C ARG A 50 6.75 -0.51 8.85
N VAL A 51 6.39 -1.40 7.94
CA VAL A 51 6.61 -1.20 6.50
C VAL A 51 5.64 -0.16 5.92
N THR A 52 4.39 -0.13 6.39
CA THR A 52 3.34 0.71 5.81
C THR A 52 3.17 2.06 6.52
N GLU A 53 3.50 2.13 7.82
CA GLU A 53 3.28 3.30 8.68
C GLU A 53 3.92 4.60 8.18
N PRO A 54 5.16 4.62 7.64
CA PRO A 54 5.77 5.87 7.17
C PRO A 54 4.93 6.60 6.12
N VAL A 55 4.18 5.85 5.30
CA VAL A 55 3.35 6.40 4.22
C VAL A 55 1.88 6.52 4.64
N LEU A 56 1.37 5.60 5.46
CA LEU A 56 -0.01 5.65 5.94
C LEU A 56 -0.24 6.74 6.99
N LYS A 57 0.72 6.98 7.88
CA LYS A 57 0.62 7.99 8.94
C LYS A 57 0.26 9.39 8.44
N PRO A 58 0.91 9.96 7.41
CA PRO A 58 0.49 11.27 6.90
C PRO A 58 -0.91 11.22 6.30
N ILE A 59 -1.31 10.13 5.63
CA ILE A 59 -2.65 9.99 5.04
C ILE A 59 -3.73 9.99 6.12
N ARG A 60 -3.53 9.24 7.22
CA ARG A 60 -4.49 9.19 8.34
C ARG A 60 -4.77 10.57 8.95
N ARG A 61 -3.83 11.51 8.90
CA ARG A 61 -4.03 12.88 9.41
C ARG A 61 -5.06 13.68 8.61
N PHE A 62 -5.34 13.28 7.37
CA PHE A 62 -6.31 13.94 6.50
C PHE A 62 -7.66 13.22 6.45
N LEU A 63 -7.75 12.00 7.00
CA LEU A 63 -8.98 11.23 7.01
C LEU A 63 -9.78 11.49 8.29
N PRO A 64 -11.12 11.52 8.21
CA PRO A 64 -11.95 11.53 9.40
C PRO A 64 -11.78 10.21 10.17
N ASP A 65 -12.01 10.24 11.48
CA ASP A 65 -12.04 9.02 12.30
C ASP A 65 -13.32 8.23 11.97
N LEU A 66 -13.15 6.99 11.51
CA LEU A 66 -14.23 6.11 11.04
C LEU A 66 -14.54 4.99 12.03
N GLY A 67 -14.38 5.25 13.32
CA GLY A 67 -14.78 4.31 14.37
C GLY A 67 -13.88 3.06 14.41
N GLY A 68 -12.57 3.27 14.29
CA GLY A 68 -11.57 2.20 14.43
C GLY A 68 -11.24 1.42 13.15
N ILE A 69 -11.87 1.72 12.02
CA ILE A 69 -11.49 1.17 10.71
C ILE A 69 -10.53 2.14 10.02
N ASP A 70 -9.30 1.69 9.77
CA ASP A 70 -8.30 2.47 9.04
C ASP A 70 -8.53 2.37 7.52
N LEU A 71 -9.07 3.44 6.91
CA LEU A 71 -9.21 3.54 5.45
C LEU A 71 -7.96 4.08 4.74
N SER A 72 -6.91 4.46 5.46
CA SER A 72 -5.69 4.96 4.83
C SER A 72 -5.03 4.00 3.84
N PRO A 73 -5.03 2.66 4.03
CA PRO A 73 -4.50 1.74 3.03
C PRO A 73 -5.26 1.82 1.71
N LEU A 74 -6.59 1.94 1.74
CA LEU A 74 -7.41 2.06 0.54
C LEU A 74 -7.05 3.32 -0.25
N VAL A 75 -6.95 4.46 0.45
CA VAL A 75 -6.57 5.74 -0.16
C VAL A 75 -5.18 5.65 -0.78
N LEU A 76 -4.21 5.07 -0.07
CA LEU A 76 -2.85 4.91 -0.58
C LEU A 76 -2.81 3.98 -1.81
N ILE A 77 -3.55 2.86 -1.79
CA ILE A 77 -3.66 1.97 -2.94
C ILE A 77 -4.19 2.72 -4.16
N LEU A 78 -5.25 3.52 -4.02
CA LEU A 78 -5.80 4.31 -5.12
C LEU A 78 -4.78 5.31 -5.68
N LEU A 79 -4.03 6.00 -4.81
CA LEU A 79 -2.97 6.92 -5.23
C LEU A 79 -1.83 6.22 -5.97
N LEU A 80 -1.41 5.05 -5.49
CA LEU A 80 -0.37 4.25 -6.15
C LEU A 80 -0.83 3.70 -7.50
N GLN A 81 -2.08 3.26 -7.61
CA GLN A 81 -2.65 2.81 -8.87
C GLN A 81 -2.76 3.96 -9.88
N ALA A 82 -3.17 5.15 -9.44
CA ALA A 82 -3.16 6.35 -10.27
C ALA A 82 -1.75 6.71 -10.74
N LEU A 83 -0.75 6.61 -9.85
CA LEU A 83 0.65 6.82 -10.19
C LEU A 83 1.14 5.80 -11.24
N ARG A 84 0.81 4.51 -11.09
CA ARG A 84 1.16 3.48 -12.08
C ARG A 84 0.54 3.78 -13.44
N ILE A 85 -0.73 4.17 -13.49
CA ILE A 85 -1.40 4.56 -14.74
C ILE A 85 -0.66 5.75 -15.37
N PHE A 86 -0.37 6.79 -14.59
CA PHE A 86 0.35 7.97 -15.07
C PHE A 86 1.73 7.62 -15.64
N LEU A 87 2.50 6.78 -14.95
CA LEU A 87 3.83 6.35 -15.41
C LEU A 87 3.74 5.53 -16.71
N ASN A 88 2.82 4.58 -16.80
CA ASN A 88 2.72 3.66 -17.94
C ASN A 88 2.05 4.29 -19.17
N VAL A 89 1.05 5.13 -18.98
CA VAL A 89 0.25 5.71 -20.08
C VAL A 89 0.81 7.05 -20.55
N THR A 90 1.34 7.87 -19.64
CA THR A 90 1.79 9.22 -19.97
C THR A 90 3.30 9.29 -20.10
N VAL A 91 4.04 8.90 -19.06
CA VAL A 91 5.50 9.13 -18.99
C VAL A 91 6.27 8.21 -19.93
N PHE A 92 6.02 6.91 -19.85
CA PHE A 92 6.76 5.92 -20.64
C PHE A 92 6.61 6.14 -22.16
N PRO A 93 5.40 6.34 -22.72
CA PRO A 93 5.24 6.60 -24.14
C PRO A 93 5.81 7.96 -24.57
N ALA A 94 5.72 9.00 -23.71
CA ALA A 94 6.30 10.31 -24.02
C ALA A 94 7.83 10.24 -24.14
N LEU A 95 8.51 9.52 -23.23
CA LEU A 95 9.95 9.34 -23.29
C LEU A 95 10.38 8.51 -24.50
N TRP A 96 9.60 7.49 -24.87
CA TRP A 96 9.86 6.70 -26.08
C TRP A 96 9.73 7.52 -27.36
N ARG A 97 8.86 8.55 -27.39
CA ARG A 97 8.70 9.43 -28.56
C ARG A 97 9.83 10.44 -28.73
N LEU A 98 10.58 10.73 -27.67
CA LEU A 98 11.65 11.73 -27.65
C LEU A 98 13.05 11.14 -27.85
N ALA A 99 13.18 9.81 -27.79
CA ALA A 99 14.42 9.07 -27.98
C ALA A 99 14.46 8.43 -29.38
#